data_AF-A0A7W5ASK1-F1
#
_entry.id   AF-A0A7W5ASK1-F1
#
_cell.length_a   1.000
_cell.length_b   1.000
_cell.length_c   1.000
_cell.angle_alpha   90.00
_cell.angle_beta   90.00
_cell.angle_gamma   90.00
#
_symmetry.space_group_name_H-M   'P 1'
#
loop_
_entity.id
_entity.type
_entity.pdbx_description
1 polymer ?
#
loop_
_entity_poly.entity_id
_entity_poly.type
_entity_poly.pdbx_seq_one_letter_code
_entity_poly.pdbx_strand_id
1 'polypeptide(L)' 'MDFLFPNLVGHQEVRVRLGGISRQRVYQITNRADFPRPIAQLAQGRVWLADEVEAWCLARGRP' A
#
# COMPACT_ATOMS: atom_id res chain seq x y z
N MET A 1 13.37 3.12 -16.11
CA MET A 1 13.01 4.53 -16.30
C MET A 1 12.51 5.00 -14.96
N ASP A 2 13.36 5.71 -14.22
CA ASP A 2 13.01 6.18 -12.89
C ASP A 2 12.17 7.44 -13.06
N PHE A 3 10.89 7.35 -12.71
CA PHE A 3 9.99 8.49 -12.81
C PHE A 3 10.39 9.53 -11.75
N LEU A 4 10.55 10.78 -12.18
CA LEU A 4 10.80 11.97 -11.33
C LEU A 4 9.65 12.31 -10.36
N PHE A 5 8.64 11.45 -10.25
CA PHE A 5 7.49 11.60 -9.37
C PHE A 5 7.50 10.51 -8.29
N PRO A 6 6.98 10.79 -7.09
CA PRO A 6 6.84 9.76 -6.06
C PRO A 6 6.01 8.61 -6.63
N ASN A 7 6.51 7.38 -6.46
CA ASN A 7 5.80 6.18 -6.91
C ASN A 7 4.54 6.00 -6.04
N LEU A 8 3.36 6.11 -6.65
CA LEU A 8 2.08 6.06 -5.96
C LEU A 8 1.42 4.71 -6.14
N VAL A 9 0.79 4.22 -5.07
CA VAL A 9 0.12 2.91 -5.07
C VAL A 9 -1.30 3.02 -4.54
N GLY A 10 -2.22 2.29 -5.17
CA GLY A 10 -3.56 2.05 -4.67
C GLY A 10 -3.68 0.67 -4.04
N HIS A 11 -4.92 0.27 -3.70
CA HIS A 11 -5.19 -1.02 -3.07
C HIS A 11 -4.74 -2.22 -3.93
N GLN A 12 -4.80 -2.11 -5.26
CA GLN A 12 -4.39 -3.20 -6.16
C GLN A 12 -2.87 -3.40 -6.15
N GLU A 13 -2.10 -2.33 -6.20
CA GLU A 13 -0.64 -2.38 -6.16
C GLU A 13 -0.15 -2.84 -4.78
N VAL A 14 -0.82 -2.41 -3.70
CA VAL A 14 -0.59 -2.93 -2.35
C VAL A 14 -0.87 -4.44 -2.30
N ARG A 15 -1.96 -4.91 -2.91
CA ARG A 15 -2.29 -6.35 -2.98
C ARG A 15 -1.17 -7.17 -3.60
N VAL A 16 -0.60 -6.71 -4.71
CA VAL A 16 0.49 -7.40 -5.40
C VAL A 16 1.74 -7.46 -4.50
N ARG A 17 2.09 -6.35 -3.83
CA ARG A 17 3.23 -6.29 -2.90
C ARG A 17 3.08 -7.23 -1.69
N LEU A 18 1.84 -7.43 -1.24
CA LEU A 18 1.48 -8.37 -0.17
C LEU A 18 1.34 -9.83 -0.66
N GLY A 19 1.87 -10.18 -1.83
CA GLY A 19 1.85 -11.56 -2.33
C GLY A 19 0.51 -11.99 -2.94
N GLY A 20 -0.35 -11.05 -3.33
CA GLY A 20 -1.57 -11.35 -4.08
C GLY A 20 -2.76 -11.80 -3.22
N ILE A 21 -2.74 -11.57 -1.91
CA ILE A 21 -3.83 -11.86 -0.96
C ILE A 21 -5.20 -11.29 -1.39
N SER A 22 -6.27 -11.73 -0.72
CA SER A 22 -7.64 -11.26 -1.05
C SER A 22 -7.80 -9.75 -0.84
N ARG A 23 -8.69 -9.12 -1.64
CA ARG A 23 -9.01 -7.68 -1.50
C ARG A 23 -9.53 -7.33 -0.11
N GLN A 24 -10.33 -8.21 0.49
CA GLN A 24 -10.81 -8.05 1.86
C GLN A 24 -9.66 -8.02 2.87
N ARG A 25 -8.66 -8.90 2.70
CA ARG A 25 -7.48 -8.92 3.57
C ARG A 25 -6.63 -7.67 3.40
N VAL A 26 -6.46 -7.17 2.17
CA VAL A 26 -5.80 -5.87 1.91
C VAL A 26 -6.53 -4.76 2.65
N TYR A 27 -7.86 -4.67 2.52
CA TYR A 27 -8.66 -3.66 3.21
C TYR A 27 -8.52 -3.71 4.74
N GLN A 28 -8.46 -4.90 5.33
CA GLN A 28 -8.22 -5.04 6.76
C GLN A 28 -6.83 -4.53 7.15
N ILE A 29 -5.80 -4.87 6.37
CA ILE A 29 -4.41 -4.46 6.63
C ILE A 29 -4.26 -2.94 6.48
N THR A 30 -4.78 -2.35 5.41
CA THR A 30 -4.66 -0.92 5.12
C THR A 30 -5.46 -0.03 6.07
N ASN A 31 -6.31 -0.61 6.92
CA ASN A 31 -7.02 0.06 8.01
C ASN A 31 -6.34 -0.06 9.37
N ARG A 32 -5.25 -0.82 9.50
CA ARG A 32 -4.54 -0.91 10.76
C ARG A 32 -3.81 0.39 11.08
N ALA A 33 -3.70 0.72 12.36
CA ALA A 33 -3.06 1.95 12.82
C ALA A 33 -1.56 2.02 12.48
N ASP A 34 -0.92 0.87 12.29
CA ASP A 34 0.49 0.74 11.98
C ASP A 34 0.79 0.64 10.47
N PHE A 35 -0.24 0.60 9.62
CA PHE A 35 -0.07 0.67 8.17
C PHE A 35 0.20 2.12 7.76
N PRO A 36 0.99 2.37 6.69
CA PRO A 36 1.25 3.72 6.21
C PRO A 36 0.00 4.57 6.04
N ARG A 37 0.10 5.85 6.42
CA ARG A 37 -1.00 6.79 6.26
C ARG A 37 -1.18 7.11 4.77
N PRO A 38 -2.41 7.14 4.25
CA PRO A 38 -2.64 7.53 2.87
C PRO A 38 -2.29 9.01 2.66
N ILE A 39 -1.67 9.33 1.53
CA ILE A 39 -1.37 10.72 1.15
C ILE A 39 -2.55 11.39 0.43
N ALA A 40 -3.49 10.59 -0.08
CA ALA A 40 -4.70 11.07 -0.72
C ALA A 40 -5.84 10.06 -0.59
N GLN A 41 -7.07 10.58 -0.68
CA GLN A 41 -8.30 9.82 -0.79
C GLN A 41 -9.01 10.25 -2.08
N LEU A 42 -9.05 9.35 -3.06
CA LEU A 42 -9.77 9.53 -4.32
C LEU A 42 -11.14 8.85 -4.26
N ALA A 43 -12.01 9.13 -5.23
CA ALA A 43 -13.27 8.40 -5.39
C ALA A 43 -13.04 6.88 -5.56
N GLN A 44 -11.93 6.49 -6.17
CA GLN A 44 -11.55 5.08 -6.36
C GLN A 44 -10.91 4.44 -5.12
N GLY A 45 -10.46 5.24 -4.13
CA GLY A 45 -9.84 4.74 -2.90
C GLY A 45 -8.64 5.56 -2.43
N ARG A 46 -8.01 5.05 -1.36
CA ARG A 46 -6.79 5.61 -0.78
C ARG A 46 -5.57 5.40 -1.68
N VAL A 47 -4.65 6.34 -1.62
CA VAL A 47 -3.36 6.35 -2.31
C VAL A 47 -2.24 6.52 -1.29
N TRP A 48 -1.16 5.77 -1.45
CA TRP A 48 0.03 5.80 -0.59
C TRP A 48 1.31 6.03 -1.39
N LEU A 49 2.37 6.41 -0.68
CA LEU A 49 3.73 6.32 -1.19
C LEU A 49 4.17 4.85 -1.24
N ALA A 50 4.70 4.41 -2.38
CA ALA A 50 5.18 3.05 -2.55
C ALA A 50 6.27 2.70 -1.53
N ASP A 51 7.22 3.62 -1.31
CA ASP A 51 8.37 3.41 -0.44
C ASP A 51 7.96 3.17 1.02
N GLU A 52 6.92 3.84 1.52
CA GLU A 52 6.40 3.61 2.86
C GLU A 52 5.73 2.23 2.99
N VAL A 53 5.00 1.81 1.97
CA VAL A 53 4.39 0.46 1.92
C VAL A 53 5.47 -0.61 1.86
N GLU A 54 6.52 -0.39 1.09
CA GLU A 54 7.64 -1.32 0.95
C GLU A 54 8.44 -1.42 2.25
N ALA A 55 8.75 -0.27 2.88
CA ALA A 55 9.40 -0.23 4.19
C ALA A 55 8.57 -0.96 5.27
N TRP A 56 7.25 -0.76 5.28
CA TRP A 56 6.35 -1.47 6.19
C TRP A 56 6.37 -2.99 5.94
N CYS A 57 6.35 -3.43 4.68
CA CYS A 57 6.40 -4.85 4.33
C CYS A 57 7.71 -5.52 4.78
N LEU A 58 8.84 -4.81 4.63
CA LEU A 58 10.16 -5.28 5.07
C LEU A 58 10.25 -5.38 6.60
N ALA A 59 9.70 -4.39 7.31
CA ALA A 59 9.75 -4.33 8.78
C ALA A 59 8.91 -5.42 9.47
N ARG A 60 7.81 -5.88 8.85
CA ARG A 60 6.89 -6.85 9.46
C ARG A 60 6.94 -8.27 8.90
N GLY A 61 7.56 -8.46 7.74
CA GLY A 61 7.37 -9.67 6.94
C GLY A 61 5.99 -9.67 6.26
N ARG A 62 5.89 -10.30 5.08
CA ARG A 62 4.60 -10.39 4.37
C ARG A 62 3.61 -11.21 5.23
N PRO A 63 2.42 -10.67 5.53
CA PRO A 63 1.45 -11.27 6.45
C PRO A 63 0.65 -12.43 5.85
#